data_AF-A0A7T0G0K6-F1
#
_entry.id   AF-A0A7T0G0K6-F1
#
_cell.length_a   1.000
_cell.length_b   1.000
_cell.length_c   1.000
_cell.angle_alpha   90.00
_cell.angle_beta   90.00
_cell.angle_gamma   90.00
#
_symmetry.space_group_name_H-M   'P 1'
#
loop_
_entity.id
_entity.type
_entity.pdbx_description
1 polymer ?
#
loop_
_entity_poly.entity_id
_entity_poly.type
_entity_poly.pdbx_seq_one_letter_code
_entity_poly.pdbx_strand_id
1 'polypeptide(L)'
;MGDNWKPGNLNNDKTDYSEFVNSMASTIEQELNSLMVMDGIDGLSMDSNDESIRDRRRLFVAIARGVVRHLKENKDAIKIALPEAIELPKNITPNDIQTTGL
;
A
#
# COMPACT_ATOMS: atom_id res chain seq x y z
N MET A 1 31.57 29.41 15.81
CA MET A 1 31.68 28.75 14.49
C MET A 1 30.34 28.09 14.26
N GLY A 2 29.56 28.66 13.35
CA GLY A 2 28.11 28.45 13.24
C GLY A 2 27.72 27.13 12.57
N ASP A 3 26.56 26.64 12.97
CA ASP A 3 26.05 25.29 12.73
C ASP A 3 25.82 24.94 11.25
N ASN A 4 26.14 23.67 10.93
CA ASN A 4 25.96 23.02 9.64
C ASN A 4 24.49 22.61 9.39
N TRP A 5 23.62 23.58 9.14
CA TRP A 5 22.26 23.30 8.65
C TRP A 5 22.00 24.08 7.37
N LYS A 6 21.95 23.36 6.24
CA LYS A 6 21.30 23.85 5.02
C LYS A 6 19.83 23.44 5.08
N PRO A 7 18.88 24.39 5.22
CA PRO A 7 17.46 24.10 5.02
C PRO A 7 17.27 23.78 3.53
N GLY A 8 16.83 22.56 3.23
CA GLY A 8 16.66 22.11 1.86
C GLY A 8 17.47 20.88 1.49
N ASN A 9 17.50 19.86 2.36
CA ASN A 9 17.82 18.49 1.95
C ASN A 9 16.70 17.97 1.02
N LEU A 10 16.65 18.50 -0.20
CA LEU A 10 15.76 18.11 -1.30
C LEU A 10 16.28 16.86 -2.02
N ASN A 11 17.09 16.03 -1.35
CA ASN A 11 17.46 14.70 -1.83
C ASN A 11 16.29 13.71 -1.66
N ASN A 12 15.06 14.14 -1.98
CA ASN A 12 14.05 13.20 -2.44
C ASN A 12 14.52 12.79 -3.83
N ASP A 13 15.36 11.76 -3.88
CA ASP A 13 15.68 11.10 -5.13
C ASP A 13 14.35 10.78 -5.81
N LYS A 14 14.10 11.42 -6.96
CA LYS A 14 12.85 11.27 -7.71
C LYS A 14 12.68 9.84 -8.23
N THR A 15 13.70 9.01 -8.09
CA THR A 15 13.75 7.60 -8.43
C THR A 15 13.81 6.68 -7.20
N ASP A 16 13.77 7.23 -5.98
CA ASP A 16 13.64 6.41 -4.76
C ASP A 16 12.19 5.95 -4.62
N TYR A 17 11.98 4.70 -5.02
CA TYR A 17 10.71 3.99 -4.92
C TYR A 17 10.70 2.99 -3.75
N SER A 18 11.58 3.14 -2.76
CA SER A 18 11.65 2.22 -1.61
C SER A 18 10.31 2.11 -0.87
N GLU A 19 9.56 3.20 -0.74
CA GLU A 19 8.20 3.21 -0.16
C GLU A 19 7.13 2.58 -1.07
N PHE A 20 7.40 2.44 -2.36
CA PHE A 20 6.50 1.79 -3.31
C PHE A 20 6.70 0.28 -3.32
N VAL A 21 7.95 -0.20 -3.21
CA VAL A 21 8.25 -1.64 -3.16
C VAL A 21 7.55 -2.29 -1.97
N ASN A 22 6.88 -3.42 -2.21
CA ASN A 22 6.06 -4.15 -1.22
C ASN A 22 4.89 -3.34 -0.62
N SER A 23 4.54 -2.19 -1.20
CA SER A 23 3.35 -1.43 -0.79
C SER A 23 2.09 -1.96 -1.46
N MET A 24 0.95 -1.63 -0.87
CA MET A 24 -0.37 -1.84 -1.51
C MET A 24 -0.44 -1.20 -2.91
N ALA A 25 0.28 -0.09 -3.15
CA ALA A 25 0.34 0.54 -4.46
C ALA A 25 1.09 -0.31 -5.49
N SER A 26 2.15 -1.02 -5.09
CA SER A 26 2.85 -2.00 -5.93
C SER A 26 1.95 -3.19 -6.26
N THR A 27 1.18 -3.69 -5.30
CA THR A 27 0.20 -4.75 -5.56
C THR A 27 -0.87 -4.29 -6.56
N ILE A 28 -1.40 -3.07 -6.41
CA ILE A 28 -2.38 -2.50 -7.36
C ILE A 28 -1.79 -2.40 -8.78
N GLU A 29 -0.53 -1.98 -8.92
CA GLU A 29 0.15 -1.93 -10.24
C GLU A 29 0.30 -3.32 -10.87
N GLN A 30 0.65 -4.34 -10.07
CA GLN A 30 0.78 -5.73 -10.53
C GLN A 30 -0.56 -6.34 -10.96
N GLU A 31 -1.63 -6.08 -10.19
CA GLU A 31 -3.00 -6.52 -10.53
C GLU A 31 -3.48 -5.87 -11.83
N LEU A 32 -3.28 -4.55 -11.99
CA LEU A 32 -3.65 -3.86 -13.23
C LEU A 32 -2.89 -4.43 -14.44
N ASN A 33 -1.58 -4.65 -14.31
CA ASN A 33 -0.79 -5.27 -15.36
C ASN A 33 -1.32 -6.67 -15.74
N SER A 34 -1.69 -7.47 -14.74
CA SER A 34 -2.22 -8.82 -14.96
C SER A 34 -3.57 -8.80 -15.68
N LEU A 35 -4.46 -7.87 -15.32
CA LEU A 35 -5.74 -7.67 -16.01
C LEU A 35 -5.55 -7.26 -17.47
N MET A 36 -4.65 -6.32 -17.75
CA MET A 36 -4.37 -5.88 -19.12
C MET A 36 -3.86 -7.04 -20.00
N VAL A 37 -2.92 -7.83 -19.48
CA VAL A 37 -2.39 -9.00 -20.19
C VAL A 37 -3.48 -10.05 -20.41
N MET A 38 -4.35 -10.28 -19.42
CA MET A 38 -5.48 -11.20 -19.55
C MET A 38 -6.48 -10.76 -20.63
N ASP A 39 -6.69 -9.47 -20.76
CA ASP A 39 -7.55 -8.86 -21.79
C ASP A 39 -6.87 -8.79 -23.17
N GLY A 40 -5.65 -9.31 -23.31
CA GLY A 40 -4.88 -9.33 -24.56
C GLY A 40 -4.32 -7.97 -24.97
N ILE A 41 -4.21 -7.04 -24.02
CA ILE A 41 -3.62 -5.71 -24.21
C ILE A 41 -2.17 -5.75 -23.73
N ASP A 42 -1.31 -4.92 -24.32
CA ASP A 42 0.08 -4.75 -23.88
C ASP A 42 0.14 -4.36 -22.39
N GLY A 43 1.05 -4.98 -21.65
CA GLY A 43 1.25 -4.72 -20.23
C GLY A 43 1.75 -3.30 -19.94
N LEU A 44 1.77 -2.95 -18.66
CA LEU A 44 2.29 -1.67 -18.20
C LEU A 44 3.80 -1.58 -18.44
N SER A 45 4.24 -0.44 -18.98
CA SER A 45 5.67 -0.09 -19.01
C SER A 45 6.22 -0.01 -17.59
N MET A 46 7.42 -0.59 -17.41
CA MET A 46 8.19 -0.62 -16.16
C MET A 46 9.53 0.14 -16.25
N ASP A 47 9.75 0.90 -17.34
CA ASP A 47 10.96 1.73 -17.52
C ASP A 47 11.00 2.90 -16.54
N SER A 48 11.90 2.83 -15.55
CA SER A 48 12.03 3.82 -14.48
C SER A 48 12.31 5.26 -14.94
N ASN A 49 12.68 5.48 -16.20
CA ASN A 49 12.91 6.80 -16.78
C ASN A 49 11.64 7.45 -17.36
N ASP A 50 10.53 6.72 -17.45
CA ASP A 50 9.27 7.21 -18.00
C ASP A 50 8.48 8.00 -16.95
N GLU A 51 8.15 9.26 -17.26
CA GLU A 51 7.35 10.11 -16.38
C GLU A 51 5.93 9.59 -16.15
N SER A 52 5.35 8.87 -17.11
CA SER A 52 4.02 8.28 -16.96
C SER A 52 3.96 7.25 -15.84
N ILE A 53 5.07 6.54 -15.57
CA ILE A 53 5.18 5.59 -14.46
C ILE A 53 5.18 6.32 -13.13
N ARG A 54 5.93 7.44 -13.04
CA ARG A 54 5.96 8.26 -11.82
C ARG A 54 4.57 8.72 -11.43
N ASP A 55 3.81 9.25 -12.39
CA ASP A 55 2.47 9.76 -12.11
C ASP A 55 1.47 8.65 -11.82
N ARG A 56 1.56 7.51 -12.52
CA ARG A 56 0.76 6.32 -12.21
C ARG A 56 1.05 5.76 -10.81
N ARG A 57 2.32 5.64 -10.42
CA ARG A 57 2.69 5.19 -9.07
C ARG A 57 2.20 6.16 -7.99
N ARG A 58 2.29 7.47 -8.23
CA ARG A 58 1.72 8.49 -7.32
C ARG A 58 0.22 8.35 -7.19
N LEU A 59 -0.49 8.09 -8.29
CA LEU A 59 -1.93 7.82 -8.27
C LEU A 59 -2.24 6.59 -7.41
N PHE A 60 -1.53 5.47 -7.60
CA PHE A 60 -1.75 4.26 -6.79
C PHE A 60 -1.42 4.47 -5.32
N VAL A 61 -0.39 5.24 -5.00
CA VAL A 61 -0.08 5.63 -3.61
C VAL A 61 -1.23 6.46 -3.02
N ALA A 62 -1.80 7.41 -3.78
CA ALA A 62 -2.94 8.20 -3.32
C ALA A 62 -4.18 7.33 -3.05
N ILE A 63 -4.45 6.35 -3.93
CA ILE A 63 -5.54 5.37 -3.76
C ILE A 63 -5.31 4.54 -2.50
N ALA A 64 -4.12 3.94 -2.35
CA ALA A 64 -3.79 3.12 -1.19
C ALA A 64 -3.94 3.90 0.13
N ARG A 65 -3.43 5.14 0.18
CA ARG A 65 -3.60 6.03 1.35
C ARG A 65 -5.07 6.36 1.61
N GLY A 66 -5.84 6.61 0.56
CA GLY A 66 -7.28 6.85 0.63
C GLY A 66 -8.04 5.66 1.20
N VAL A 67 -7.72 4.44 0.74
CA VAL A 67 -8.29 3.18 1.25
C VAL A 67 -7.97 3.01 2.74
N VAL A 68 -6.70 3.10 3.13
CA VAL A 68 -6.29 2.95 4.55
C VAL A 68 -6.99 3.98 5.44
N ARG A 69 -7.07 5.25 5.00
CA ARG A 69 -7.80 6.29 5.75
C ARG A 69 -9.28 5.95 5.87
N HIS A 70 -9.93 5.57 4.76
CA HIS A 70 -11.34 5.22 4.76
C HIS A 70 -11.64 4.05 5.71
N LEU A 71 -10.83 3.00 5.70
CA LEU A 71 -10.96 1.84 6.58
C LEU A 71 -10.77 2.21 8.06
N LYS A 72 -9.82 3.11 8.35
CA LYS A 72 -9.59 3.61 9.72
C LYS A 72 -10.80 4.38 10.25
N GLU A 73 -11.42 5.20 9.39
CA GLU A 73 -12.57 6.04 9.74
C GLU A 73 -13.88 5.25 9.75
N ASN A 74 -13.98 4.18 8.96
CA ASN A 74 -15.19 3.39 8.75
C ASN A 74 -14.92 1.92 9.07
N LYS A 75 -14.84 1.58 10.35
CA LYS A 75 -14.48 0.22 10.80
C LYS A 75 -15.43 -0.87 10.31
N ASP A 76 -16.70 -0.51 10.06
CA ASP A 76 -17.73 -1.44 9.56
C ASP A 76 -17.58 -1.73 8.05
N ALA A 77 -16.68 -1.04 7.35
CA ALA A 77 -16.40 -1.27 5.93
C ALA A 77 -15.69 -2.62 5.68
N ILE A 78 -15.00 -3.17 6.69
CA ILE A 78 -14.42 -4.51 6.64
C ILE A 78 -15.32 -5.45 7.43
N LYS A 79 -15.93 -6.43 6.73
CA LYS A 79 -16.62 -7.55 7.37
C LYS A 79 -15.72 -8.77 7.33
N ILE A 80 -15.26 -9.20 8.50
CA ILE A 80 -14.55 -10.47 8.64
C ILE A 80 -15.60 -11.56 8.89
N ALA A 81 -15.82 -12.42 7.92
CA ALA A 81 -16.63 -13.62 8.11
C ALA A 81 -15.74 -14.72 8.69
N LEU A 82 -16.10 -15.21 9.87
CA LEU A 82 -15.49 -16.41 10.43
C LEU A 82 -16.27 -17.63 9.93
N PRO A 83 -15.61 -18.70 9.45
CA PRO A 83 -16.30 -19.94 9.14
C PRO A 83 -17.02 -20.47 10.40
N GLU A 84 -18.26 -20.97 10.22
CA GLU A 84 -19.21 -21.32 11.30
C GLU A 84 -18.66 -22.30 12.36
N ALA A 85 -17.56 -22.99 12.08
CA ALA A 85 -16.92 -23.94 12.99
C ALA A 85 -15.93 -23.30 13.99
N ILE A 86 -15.73 -21.98 13.98
CA ILE A 86 -14.90 -21.31 14.99
C ILE A 86 -15.75 -21.04 16.23
N GLU A 87 -15.71 -21.96 17.18
CA GLU A 87 -16.11 -21.65 18.56
C GLU A 87 -15.13 -20.62 19.12
N LEU A 88 -15.53 -19.35 19.12
CA LEU A 88 -14.77 -18.32 19.83
C LEU A 88 -14.76 -18.69 21.32
N PRO A 89 -13.59 -18.91 21.95
CA PRO A 89 -13.55 -19.19 23.39
C PRO A 89 -14.25 -18.05 24.13
N LYS A 90 -15.21 -18.38 24.99
CA LYS A 90 -16.12 -17.43 25.66
C LYS A 90 -15.45 -16.36 26.53
N ASN A 91 -14.11 -16.38 26.65
CA ASN A 91 -13.30 -15.51 27.51
C ASN A 91 -12.12 -14.85 26.76
N ILE A 92 -12.26 -14.47 25.48
CA ILE A 92 -11.24 -13.61 24.84
C ILE A 92 -11.35 -12.19 25.42
N THR A 93 -10.38 -11.81 26.23
CA THR A 93 -10.16 -10.42 26.64
C THR A 93 -9.23 -9.73 25.62
N PRO A 94 -9.22 -8.39 25.53
CA PRO A 94 -8.32 -7.67 24.62
C PRO A 94 -6.82 -8.03 24.79
N ASN A 95 -6.42 -8.54 25.96
CA ASN A 95 -5.06 -8.99 26.25
C ASN A 95 -4.72 -10.36 25.62
N ASP A 96 -5.72 -11.11 25.18
CA ASP A 96 -5.56 -12.44 24.57
C ASP A 96 -5.34 -12.35 23.04
N ILE A 97 -5.49 -11.16 22.44
CA ILE A 97 -5.18 -10.90 21.04
C ILE A 97 -3.67 -10.71 20.92
N GLN A 98 -2.94 -11.78 20.63
CA GLN A 98 -1.51 -11.68 20.32
C GLN A 98 -1.32 -11.09 18.92
N THR A 99 -0.73 -9.91 18.82
CA THR A 99 -0.38 -9.26 17.54
C THR A 99 0.92 -9.78 16.93
N THR A 100 1.51 -10.84 17.48
CA THR A 100 2.76 -11.43 16.97
C THR A 100 2.45 -12.41 15.85
N GLY A 101 2.50 -11.91 14.61
CA GLY A 101 2.33 -12.74 13.42
C GLY A 101 2.14 -12.00 12.10
N LEU A 102 2.65 -10.77 11.98
CA LEU A 102 2.85 -10.12 10.67
C LEU A 102 4.35 -10.03 10.39
#